data_AF-A0A916DSV8-F1
#
_entry.id   AF-A0A916DSV8-F1
#
_cell.length_a   1.000
_cell.length_b   1.000
_cell.length_c   1.000
_cell.angle_alpha   90.00
_cell.angle_beta   90.00
_cell.angle_gamma   90.00
#
_symmetry.space_group_name_H-M   'P 1'
#
loop_
_entity.id
_entity.type
_entity.pdbx_description
1 polymer ?
#
loop_
_entity_poly.entity_id
_entity_poly.type
_entity_poly.pdbx_seq_one_letter_code
_entity_poly.pdbx_strand_id
1 'polypeptide(L)'
;MKNISAYSKNSMDFFDEVLNSKKDPILVSRINVLYPNITHLFQTYDTLFSSNSLVNANSFGYSGQNKSDLEKLYNYKRKAFRILELELTTNSKNRRNNTCQNCTLESINSFDHLLPQTEFIEYVIHPKNLFPSCTTCNSHKSKIWRDNGKTLFLNLYLDTLPQVQYLFVDINITNGLVEPTFYLENRHHIHPDLFELLENHYTKLHLFRRFKEKSGNIIEELENSLKPYKNSGNLSKTDIISIVEDKIAFDKTSFGINYWKSILEYELIHSNSFIDTLIK
;
A
#
# COMPACT_ATOMS: atom_id res chain seq x y z
N MET A 1 -6.98 1.80 -2.78
CA MET A 1 -6.14 1.75 -1.56
C MET A 1 -7.02 1.99 -0.35
N LYS A 2 -6.58 1.56 0.83
CA LYS A 2 -7.23 1.87 2.11
C LYS A 2 -6.23 2.16 3.20
N ASN A 3 -6.66 2.95 4.17
CA ASN A 3 -5.98 3.05 5.44
C ASN A 3 -5.93 1.69 6.15
N ILE A 4 -4.81 1.41 6.79
CA ILE A 4 -4.61 0.22 7.61
C ILE A 4 -4.19 0.63 9.02
N SER A 5 -4.43 -0.23 9.99
CA SER A 5 -4.03 0.03 11.37
C SER A 5 -2.52 -0.11 11.53
N ALA A 6 -1.91 0.83 12.24
CA ALA A 6 -0.54 0.71 12.69
C ALA A 6 -0.42 -0.30 13.83
N TYR A 7 0.82 -0.68 14.14
CA TYR A 7 1.12 -1.48 15.33
C TYR A 7 0.66 -0.75 16.59
N SER A 8 -0.09 -1.45 17.45
CA SER A 8 -0.82 -0.86 18.59
C SER A 8 -0.18 -1.12 19.94
N LYS A 9 0.76 -2.08 20.03
CA LYS A 9 1.46 -2.44 21.27
C LYS A 9 2.71 -1.57 21.46
N ASN A 10 3.42 -1.78 22.56
CA ASN A 10 4.66 -1.07 22.85
C ASN A 10 5.74 -1.46 21.82
N SER A 11 6.33 -0.46 21.17
CA SER A 11 7.37 -0.63 20.15
C SER A 11 8.64 -1.30 20.72
N MET A 12 8.95 -1.08 22.00
CA MET A 12 10.10 -1.71 22.67
C MET A 12 9.89 -3.19 22.95
N ASP A 13 8.66 -3.64 23.21
CA ASP A 13 8.39 -5.08 23.38
C ASP A 13 8.75 -5.86 22.10
N PHE A 14 8.46 -5.27 20.93
CA PHE A 14 8.87 -5.84 19.64
C PHE A 14 10.40 -5.80 19.45
N PHE A 15 11.05 -4.72 19.87
CA PHE A 15 12.52 -4.63 19.85
C PHE A 15 13.15 -5.75 20.68
N ASP A 16 12.66 -5.96 21.91
CA ASP A 16 13.11 -7.00 22.83
C ASP A 16 12.87 -8.39 22.25
N GLU A 17 11.70 -8.66 21.66
CA GLU A 17 11.42 -9.92 20.98
C GLU A 17 12.44 -10.20 19.86
N VAL A 18 12.73 -9.19 19.04
CA VAL A 18 13.70 -9.32 17.95
C VAL A 18 15.11 -9.56 18.48
N LEU A 19 15.55 -8.80 19.49
CA LEU A 19 16.89 -8.92 20.08
C LEU A 19 17.09 -10.28 20.76
N ASN A 20 16.11 -10.72 21.56
CA ASN A 20 16.13 -12.02 22.24
C ASN A 20 16.13 -13.21 21.27
N SER A 21 15.68 -13.01 20.03
CA SER A 21 15.76 -14.03 18.98
C SER A 21 17.16 -14.20 18.37
N LYS A 22 18.11 -13.30 18.65
CA LYS A 22 19.46 -13.33 18.09
C LYS A 22 20.34 -14.33 18.84
N LYS A 23 21.09 -15.12 18.09
CA LYS A 23 21.98 -16.17 18.63
C LYS A 23 23.42 -15.72 18.83
N ASP A 24 23.82 -14.60 18.24
CA ASP A 24 25.17 -14.07 18.35
C ASP A 24 25.29 -13.24 19.65
N PRO A 25 25.98 -13.74 20.69
CA PRO A 25 26.08 -13.07 21.97
C PRO A 25 26.89 -11.76 21.89
N ILE A 26 27.83 -11.67 20.93
CA ILE A 26 28.64 -10.47 20.75
C ILE A 26 27.77 -9.36 20.12
N LEU A 27 26.96 -9.70 19.11
CA LEU A 27 25.96 -8.78 18.56
C LEU A 27 25.02 -8.28 19.65
N VAL A 28 24.44 -9.20 20.44
CA VAL A 28 23.50 -8.86 21.52
C VAL A 28 24.15 -7.92 22.54
N SER A 29 25.39 -8.22 22.97
CA SER A 29 26.14 -7.37 23.90
C SER A 29 26.32 -5.95 23.35
N ARG A 30 26.72 -5.81 22.07
CA ARG A 30 26.89 -4.48 21.45
C ARG A 30 25.58 -3.72 21.29
N ILE A 31 24.49 -4.40 20.94
CA ILE A 31 23.16 -3.76 20.88
C ILE A 31 22.68 -3.33 22.28
N ASN A 32 22.95 -4.13 23.32
CA ASN A 32 22.61 -3.77 24.70
C ASN A 32 23.29 -2.47 25.17
N VAL A 33 24.49 -2.17 24.67
CA VAL A 33 25.15 -0.87 24.93
C VAL A 33 24.36 0.30 24.32
N LEU A 34 23.70 0.08 23.17
CA LEU A 34 22.89 1.10 22.50
C LEU A 34 21.47 1.22 23.06
N TYR A 35 21.03 0.23 23.85
CA TYR A 35 19.64 0.06 24.28
C TYR A 35 19.03 1.33 24.92
N PRO A 36 19.67 2.01 25.88
CA PRO A 36 19.07 3.20 26.50
C PRO A 36 18.81 4.32 25.48
N ASN A 37 19.72 4.50 24.51
CA ASN A 37 19.55 5.51 23.46
C ASN A 37 18.46 5.09 22.47
N ILE A 38 18.41 3.82 22.09
CA ILE A 38 17.36 3.28 21.21
C ILE A 38 15.97 3.47 21.84
N THR A 39 15.83 3.24 23.14
CA THR A 39 14.57 3.49 23.86
C THR A 39 14.12 4.95 23.71
N HIS A 40 15.03 5.91 23.89
CA HIS A 40 14.71 7.32 23.71
C HIS A 40 14.38 7.68 22.25
N LEU A 41 15.11 7.10 21.30
CA LEU A 41 14.84 7.30 19.87
C LEU A 41 13.48 6.72 19.46
N PHE A 42 13.09 5.55 19.97
CA PHE A 42 11.77 4.95 19.74
C PHE A 42 10.64 5.82 20.31
N GLN A 43 10.81 6.36 21.52
CA GLN A 43 9.85 7.32 22.09
C GLN A 43 9.72 8.59 21.24
N THR A 44 10.84 9.07 20.69
CA THR A 44 10.85 10.22 19.76
C THR A 44 10.08 9.87 18.49
N TYR A 45 10.33 8.70 17.89
CA TYR A 45 9.59 8.23 16.71
C TYR A 45 8.09 8.14 17.01
N ASP A 46 7.71 7.51 18.12
CA ASP A 46 6.31 7.34 18.52
C ASP A 46 5.61 8.70 18.70
N THR A 47 6.30 9.70 19.26
CA THR A 47 5.78 11.07 19.40
C THR A 47 5.56 11.74 18.03
N LEU A 48 6.53 11.63 17.11
CA LEU A 48 6.40 12.15 15.76
C LEU A 48 5.30 11.42 14.97
N PHE A 49 5.18 10.11 15.15
CA PHE A 49 4.15 9.29 14.53
C PHE A 49 2.75 9.71 15.00
N SER A 50 2.53 9.81 16.31
CA SER A 50 1.24 10.18 16.90
C SER A 50 0.79 11.60 16.56
N SER A 51 1.73 12.51 16.29
CA SER A 51 1.44 13.89 15.87
C SER A 51 1.39 14.08 14.35
N ASN A 52 1.50 13.00 13.57
CA ASN A 52 1.62 13.02 12.11
C ASN A 52 2.71 13.99 11.60
N SER A 53 3.89 13.96 12.24
CA SER A 53 4.99 14.88 11.99
C SER A 53 6.32 14.18 11.68
N LEU A 54 6.27 12.91 11.22
CA LEU A 54 7.44 12.12 10.82
C LEU A 54 8.33 12.84 9.77
N VAL A 55 7.76 13.74 8.97
CA VAL A 55 8.51 14.57 8.03
C VAL A 55 9.61 15.41 8.69
N ASN A 56 9.46 15.72 9.98
CA ASN A 56 10.41 16.47 10.79
C ASN A 56 11.47 15.59 11.47
N ALA A 57 11.45 14.27 11.24
CA ALA A 57 12.44 13.37 11.81
C ALA A 57 13.86 13.73 11.34
N ASN A 58 14.80 13.66 12.28
CA ASN A 58 16.22 13.83 12.05
C ASN A 58 16.93 12.54 12.42
N SER A 59 17.83 12.07 11.54
CA SER A 59 18.59 10.86 11.79
C SER A 59 19.54 11.08 12.97
N PHE A 60 19.63 10.07 13.86
CA PHE A 60 20.66 10.04 14.89
C PHE A 60 22.06 9.85 14.30
N GLY A 61 22.17 9.28 13.09
CA GLY A 61 23.44 9.16 12.38
C GLY A 61 24.35 8.03 12.87
N TYR A 62 23.78 6.90 13.33
CA TYR A 62 24.58 5.71 13.61
C TYR A 62 25.44 5.33 12.39
N SER A 63 26.71 5.04 12.64
CA SER A 63 27.70 4.71 11.61
C SER A 63 28.58 3.54 12.05
N GLY A 64 29.43 3.05 11.13
CA GLY A 64 30.38 1.97 11.39
C GLY A 64 29.73 0.72 11.97
N GLN A 65 30.33 0.18 13.04
CA GLN A 65 29.88 -1.06 13.66
C GLN A 65 28.45 -0.98 14.21
N ASN A 66 28.06 0.15 14.81
CA ASN A 66 26.72 0.34 15.36
C ASN A 66 25.65 0.26 14.27
N LYS A 67 25.88 0.91 13.13
CA LYS A 67 25.00 0.80 11.96
C LYS A 67 24.89 -0.65 11.48
N SER A 68 26.03 -1.31 11.28
CA SER A 68 26.07 -2.71 10.81
C SER A 68 25.34 -3.67 11.76
N ASP A 69 25.41 -3.44 13.06
CA ASP A 69 24.73 -4.28 14.04
C ASP A 69 23.22 -4.04 14.08
N LEU A 70 22.77 -2.79 13.96
CA LEU A 70 21.35 -2.46 13.83
C LEU A 70 20.76 -3.06 12.55
N GLU A 71 21.48 -3.00 11.42
CA GLU A 71 21.06 -3.63 10.15
C GLU A 71 20.80 -5.13 10.31
N LYS A 72 21.62 -5.85 11.09
CA LYS A 72 21.46 -7.30 11.35
C LYS A 72 20.21 -7.63 12.17
N LEU A 73 19.55 -6.64 12.78
CA LEU A 73 18.32 -6.87 13.51
C LEU A 73 17.16 -7.18 12.55
N TYR A 74 17.11 -6.54 11.39
CA TYR A 74 16.02 -6.68 10.44
C TYR A 74 16.12 -7.93 9.57
N ASN A 75 15.05 -8.72 9.53
CA ASN A 75 14.90 -9.80 8.56
C ASN A 75 13.42 -10.19 8.42
N TYR A 76 12.81 -9.78 7.32
CA TYR A 76 11.40 -10.01 7.00
C TYR A 76 10.94 -11.49 7.11
N LYS A 77 11.84 -12.46 6.88
CA LYS A 77 11.50 -13.89 6.92
C LYS A 77 11.47 -14.47 8.34
N ARG A 78 11.92 -13.73 9.36
CA ARG A 78 11.96 -14.23 10.76
C ARG A 78 10.58 -14.18 11.41
N LYS A 79 10.37 -15.06 12.40
CA LYS A 79 9.08 -15.27 13.09
C LYS A 79 8.43 -13.97 13.58
N ALA A 80 9.17 -13.13 14.29
CA ALA A 80 8.67 -11.85 14.82
C ALA A 80 8.06 -10.97 13.70
N PHE A 81 8.76 -10.83 12.57
CA PHE A 81 8.29 -10.06 11.41
C PHE A 81 7.10 -10.71 10.70
N ARG A 82 7.05 -12.04 10.62
CA ARG A 82 5.89 -12.75 10.06
C ARG A 82 4.64 -12.61 10.94
N ILE A 83 4.80 -12.59 12.26
CA ILE A 83 3.72 -12.31 13.20
C ILE A 83 3.27 -10.85 13.07
N LEU A 84 4.20 -9.90 13.02
CA LEU A 84 3.90 -8.48 12.79
C LEU A 84 3.11 -8.28 11.49
N GLU A 85 3.53 -8.90 10.39
CA GLU A 85 2.80 -8.81 9.11
C GLU A 85 1.39 -9.39 9.23
N LEU A 86 1.24 -10.54 9.89
CA LEU A 86 -0.08 -11.13 10.11
C LEU A 86 -0.99 -10.18 10.92
N GLU A 87 -0.45 -9.57 11.98
CA GLU A 87 -1.17 -8.59 12.80
C GLU A 87 -1.59 -7.37 11.96
N LEU A 88 -0.67 -6.78 11.18
CA LEU A 88 -0.93 -5.59 10.37
C LEU A 88 -1.83 -5.84 9.15
N THR A 89 -1.92 -7.09 8.68
CA THR A 89 -2.70 -7.45 7.49
C THR A 89 -4.04 -8.09 7.81
N THR A 90 -4.34 -8.35 9.09
CA THR A 90 -5.61 -8.94 9.51
C THR A 90 -6.58 -7.85 9.94
N ASN A 91 -7.75 -7.80 9.30
CA ASN A 91 -8.79 -6.83 9.65
C ASN A 91 -9.63 -7.28 10.87
N SER A 92 -10.52 -6.41 11.34
CA SER A 92 -11.42 -6.67 12.47
C SER A 92 -12.37 -7.85 12.30
N LYS A 93 -12.52 -8.38 11.07
CA LYS A 93 -13.31 -9.58 10.76
C LYS A 93 -12.46 -10.85 10.70
N ASN A 94 -11.22 -10.82 11.22
CA ASN A 94 -10.24 -11.91 11.13
C ASN A 94 -9.96 -12.37 9.68
N ARG A 95 -10.03 -11.45 8.72
CA ARG A 95 -9.68 -11.72 7.32
C ARG A 95 -8.35 -11.04 7.01
N ARG A 96 -7.42 -11.83 6.48
CA ARG A 96 -6.13 -11.33 6.03
C ARG A 96 -6.27 -10.67 4.66
N ASN A 97 -5.85 -9.41 4.55
CA ASN A 97 -5.67 -8.72 3.30
C ASN A 97 -4.18 -8.74 2.94
N ASN A 98 -3.79 -9.69 2.10
CA ASN A 98 -2.40 -9.86 1.67
C ASN A 98 -2.03 -8.99 0.46
N THR A 99 -2.85 -8.01 0.07
CA THR A 99 -2.58 -7.13 -1.06
C THR A 99 -1.87 -5.87 -0.58
N CYS A 100 -0.76 -5.51 -1.23
CA CYS A 100 0.02 -4.33 -0.92
C CYS A 100 -0.84 -3.07 -1.02
N GLN A 101 -0.93 -2.29 0.07
CA GLN A 101 -1.79 -1.10 0.08
C GLN A 101 -1.18 0.11 -0.63
N ASN A 102 0.13 0.11 -0.94
CA ASN A 102 0.75 1.12 -1.80
C ASN A 102 0.38 1.00 -3.28
N CYS A 103 -0.10 -0.17 -3.75
CA CYS A 103 -0.45 -0.33 -5.16
C CYS A 103 -1.78 -1.04 -5.42
N THR A 104 -2.29 -1.83 -4.48
CA THR A 104 -3.46 -2.70 -4.67
C THR A 104 -3.35 -3.69 -5.84
N LEU A 105 -2.12 -4.03 -6.25
CA LEU A 105 -1.83 -4.96 -7.34
C LEU A 105 -1.23 -6.27 -6.83
N GLU A 106 -0.07 -6.15 -6.18
CA GLU A 106 0.77 -7.30 -5.84
C GLU A 106 0.54 -7.72 -4.40
N SER A 107 0.92 -8.96 -4.11
CA SER A 107 0.91 -9.47 -2.74
C SER A 107 1.99 -8.81 -1.88
N ILE A 108 1.72 -8.74 -0.58
CA ILE A 108 2.69 -8.32 0.42
C ILE A 108 3.77 -9.39 0.53
N ASN A 109 5.02 -8.97 0.36
CA ASN A 109 6.19 -9.85 0.40
C ASN A 109 7.44 -9.14 0.98
N SER A 110 7.27 -7.96 1.59
CA SER A 110 8.29 -7.21 2.30
C SER A 110 7.67 -6.23 3.31
N PHE A 111 8.49 -5.62 4.16
CA PHE A 111 8.16 -4.34 4.80
C PHE A 111 8.88 -3.21 4.07
N ASP A 112 8.13 -2.16 3.75
CA ASP A 112 8.65 -0.85 3.38
C ASP A 112 8.88 -0.05 4.66
N HIS A 113 9.99 0.68 4.73
CA HIS A 113 10.29 1.56 5.85
C HIS A 113 9.76 2.96 5.54
N LEU A 114 8.85 3.50 6.36
CA LEU A 114 8.33 4.85 6.16
C LEU A 114 9.48 5.87 6.13
N LEU A 115 10.29 5.87 7.19
CA LEU A 115 11.60 6.50 7.26
C LEU A 115 12.66 5.52 6.77
N PRO A 116 13.40 5.82 5.69
CA PRO A 116 14.23 4.84 4.99
C PRO A 116 15.37 4.34 5.87
N GLN A 117 15.56 3.02 5.90
CA GLN A 117 16.61 2.37 6.69
C GLN A 117 18.05 2.85 6.38
N THR A 118 18.28 3.39 5.17
CA THR A 118 19.61 3.89 4.78
C THR A 118 20.01 5.16 5.54
N GLU A 119 19.01 5.97 5.93
CA GLU A 119 19.16 7.23 6.68
C GLU A 119 18.83 7.04 8.16
N PHE A 120 17.80 6.27 8.49
CA PHE A 120 17.26 6.10 9.85
C PHE A 120 17.42 4.67 10.36
N ILE A 121 18.67 4.23 10.52
CA ILE A 121 18.95 2.84 10.90
C ILE A 121 18.49 2.51 12.33
N GLU A 122 18.42 3.51 13.19
CA GLU A 122 17.81 3.43 14.51
C GLU A 122 16.35 2.93 14.47
N TYR A 123 15.63 3.13 13.37
CA TYR A 123 14.22 2.72 13.21
C TYR A 123 14.04 1.49 12.32
N VAL A 124 15.11 0.75 12.02
CA VAL A 124 15.09 -0.37 11.06
C VAL A 124 14.16 -1.52 11.48
N ILE A 125 13.91 -1.67 12.79
CA ILE A 125 12.93 -2.63 13.33
C ILE A 125 11.79 -1.97 14.12
N HIS A 126 11.63 -0.65 14.05
CA HIS A 126 10.53 0.02 14.72
C HIS A 126 9.20 -0.43 14.08
N PRO A 127 8.27 -1.07 14.80
CA PRO A 127 7.12 -1.73 14.17
C PRO A 127 6.18 -0.76 13.45
N LYS A 128 6.02 0.47 13.96
CA LYS A 128 5.28 1.55 13.25
C LYS A 128 6.04 2.18 12.07
N ASN A 129 7.31 1.85 11.89
CA ASN A 129 8.08 2.23 10.70
C ASN A 129 7.99 1.16 9.60
N LEU A 130 7.49 -0.04 9.91
CA LEU A 130 7.43 -1.19 9.00
C LEU A 130 6.03 -1.33 8.38
N PHE A 131 5.89 -0.85 7.15
CA PHE A 131 4.65 -0.90 6.39
C PHE A 131 4.57 -2.13 5.47
N PRO A 132 3.54 -3.00 5.58
CA PRO A 132 3.39 -4.17 4.71
C PRO A 132 3.30 -3.78 3.23
N SER A 133 4.29 -4.20 2.44
CA SER A 133 4.46 -3.72 1.06
C SER A 133 4.93 -4.84 0.11
N CYS A 134 4.71 -4.65 -1.19
CA CYS A 134 5.37 -5.47 -2.19
C CYS A 134 6.77 -4.92 -2.48
N THR A 135 7.70 -5.81 -2.82
CA THR A 135 9.08 -5.46 -3.17
C THR A 135 9.16 -4.46 -4.31
N THR A 136 8.24 -4.47 -5.27
CA THR A 136 8.21 -3.50 -6.37
C THR A 136 7.97 -2.08 -5.86
N CYS A 137 6.97 -1.85 -5.01
CA CYS A 137 6.72 -0.53 -4.44
C CYS A 137 7.86 -0.09 -3.54
N ASN A 138 8.35 -1.00 -2.68
CA ASN A 138 9.48 -0.74 -1.80
C ASN A 138 10.73 -0.32 -2.60
N SER A 139 11.03 -1.00 -3.71
CA SER A 139 12.15 -0.66 -4.59
C SER A 139 11.97 0.69 -5.31
N HIS A 140 10.76 1.05 -5.71
CA HIS A 140 10.50 2.36 -6.33
C HIS A 140 10.64 3.51 -5.34
N LYS A 141 10.16 3.34 -4.10
CA LYS A 141 10.37 4.31 -3.02
C LYS A 141 11.85 4.41 -2.65
N SER A 142 12.50 3.26 -2.43
CA SER A 142 13.90 3.17 -2.04
C SER A 142 14.21 4.09 -0.85
N LYS A 143 15.22 4.96 -0.99
CA LYS A 143 15.61 5.97 0.01
C LYS A 143 14.82 7.27 -0.07
N ILE A 144 13.95 7.44 -1.08
CA ILE A 144 13.22 8.69 -1.31
C ILE A 144 11.98 8.66 -0.41
N TRP A 145 11.75 9.72 0.36
CA TRP A 145 10.62 9.76 1.28
C TRP A 145 10.08 11.17 1.53
N ARG A 146 10.94 12.20 1.50
CA ARG A 146 10.58 13.61 1.58
C ARG A 146 11.34 14.46 0.57
N ASP A 147 10.77 15.60 0.21
CA ASP A 147 11.40 16.68 -0.56
C ASP A 147 10.91 18.03 -0.02
N ASN A 148 11.82 19.00 0.16
CA ASN A 148 11.51 20.34 0.68
C ASN A 148 10.57 20.38 1.90
N GLY A 149 10.75 19.44 2.84
CA GLY A 149 9.94 19.36 4.07
C GLY A 149 8.53 18.76 3.89
N LYS A 150 8.22 18.18 2.73
CA LYS A 150 6.97 17.45 2.46
C LYS A 150 7.26 15.96 2.22
N THR A 151 6.38 15.08 2.66
CA THR A 151 6.45 13.66 2.30
C THR A 151 6.08 13.45 0.84
N LEU A 152 6.64 12.42 0.21
CA LEU A 152 6.41 12.11 -1.21
C LEU A 152 5.50 10.91 -1.45
N PHE A 153 5.17 10.17 -0.40
CA PHE A 153 4.35 8.97 -0.48
C PHE A 153 3.33 8.99 0.66
N LEU A 154 2.12 8.56 0.36
CA LEU A 154 1.11 8.28 1.38
C LEU A 154 1.67 7.36 2.46
N ASN A 155 1.54 7.77 3.70
CA ASN A 155 1.62 6.93 4.87
C ASN A 155 0.21 6.49 5.25
N LEU A 156 -0.22 5.32 4.76
CA LEU A 156 -1.59 4.83 4.98
C LEU A 156 -1.90 4.43 6.44
N TYR A 157 -0.95 4.60 7.37
CA TYR A 157 -1.24 4.61 8.80
C TYR A 157 -1.75 5.96 9.32
N LEU A 158 -1.34 7.08 8.71
CA LEU A 158 -1.55 8.43 9.23
C LEU A 158 -2.37 9.32 8.28
N ASP A 159 -2.09 9.26 6.98
CA ASP A 159 -2.77 10.09 5.98
C ASP A 159 -4.20 9.61 5.76
N THR A 160 -5.18 10.48 5.97
CA THR A 160 -6.58 10.13 5.71
C THR A 160 -6.87 10.18 4.21
N LEU A 161 -7.20 9.05 3.62
CA LEU A 161 -7.59 9.01 2.20
C LEU A 161 -8.90 9.76 1.96
N PRO A 162 -9.02 10.55 0.87
CA PRO A 162 -10.27 11.19 0.50
C PRO A 162 -11.40 10.15 0.30
N GLN A 163 -12.59 10.47 0.82
CA GLN A 163 -13.80 9.66 0.64
C GLN A 163 -14.56 10.03 -0.66
N VAL A 164 -13.83 10.48 -1.66
CA VAL A 164 -14.33 10.89 -2.99
C VAL A 164 -13.43 10.28 -4.07
N GLN A 165 -13.94 10.13 -5.28
CA GLN A 165 -13.16 9.58 -6.39
C GLN A 165 -12.13 10.60 -6.88
N TYR A 166 -10.90 10.16 -7.07
CA TYR A 166 -9.80 10.95 -7.63
C TYR A 166 -9.02 10.19 -8.70
N LEU A 167 -9.18 8.87 -8.77
CA LEU A 167 -8.64 8.01 -9.83
C LEU A 167 -9.71 7.77 -10.89
N PHE A 168 -9.31 7.94 -12.15
CA PHE A 168 -10.16 7.74 -13.31
C PHE A 168 -9.41 6.91 -14.36
N VAL A 169 -10.14 6.40 -15.35
CA VAL A 169 -9.58 5.69 -16.49
C VAL A 169 -10.37 6.02 -17.75
N ASP A 170 -9.66 6.34 -18.81
CA ASP A 170 -10.26 6.44 -20.15
C ASP A 170 -10.04 5.11 -20.88
N ILE A 171 -11.09 4.61 -21.53
CA ILE A 171 -11.05 3.34 -22.27
C ILE A 171 -11.06 3.64 -23.77
N ASN A 172 -9.95 3.34 -24.44
CA ASN A 172 -9.89 3.32 -25.90
C ASN A 172 -10.00 1.89 -26.42
N ILE A 173 -10.83 1.64 -27.42
CA ILE A 173 -10.97 0.31 -28.03
C ILE A 173 -10.67 0.40 -29.52
N THR A 174 -9.56 -0.19 -29.94
CA THR A 174 -9.12 -0.20 -31.34
C THR A 174 -8.90 -1.64 -31.80
N ASN A 175 -9.61 -2.07 -32.85
CA ASN A 175 -9.53 -3.43 -33.40
C ASN A 175 -9.72 -4.54 -32.35
N GLY A 176 -10.59 -4.31 -31.36
CA GLY A 176 -10.85 -5.25 -30.26
C GLY A 176 -9.81 -5.22 -29.13
N LEU A 177 -8.72 -4.47 -29.28
CA LEU A 177 -7.77 -4.21 -28.18
C LEU A 177 -8.32 -3.11 -27.28
N VAL A 178 -8.51 -3.43 -26.00
CA VAL A 178 -8.91 -2.49 -24.95
C VAL A 178 -7.66 -1.87 -24.33
N GLU A 179 -7.52 -0.55 -24.46
CA GLU A 179 -6.39 0.23 -23.94
C GLU A 179 -6.86 1.21 -22.86
N PRO A 180 -6.72 0.86 -21.57
CA PRO A 180 -7.04 1.76 -20.47
C PRO A 180 -5.90 2.76 -20.20
N THR A 181 -6.27 4.02 -19.98
CA THR A 181 -5.34 5.08 -19.57
C THR A 181 -5.78 5.66 -18.24
N PHE A 182 -5.05 5.33 -17.17
CA PHE A 182 -5.37 5.79 -15.81
C PHE A 182 -4.76 7.16 -15.53
N TYR A 183 -5.49 8.01 -14.80
CA TYR A 183 -5.05 9.33 -14.39
C TYR A 183 -5.71 9.76 -13.08
N LEU A 184 -5.15 10.80 -12.46
CA LEU A 184 -5.75 11.48 -11.32
C LEU A 184 -6.41 12.77 -11.76
N GLU A 185 -7.54 13.10 -11.16
CA GLU A 185 -8.21 14.38 -11.38
C GLU A 185 -8.90 14.87 -10.10
N ASN A 186 -8.76 16.16 -9.80
CA ASN A 186 -9.31 16.76 -8.59
C ASN A 186 -10.72 17.35 -8.80
N ARG A 187 -11.67 16.53 -9.25
CA ARG A 187 -13.06 16.96 -9.53
C ARG A 187 -13.85 17.37 -8.28
N HIS A 188 -13.38 16.96 -7.10
CA HIS A 188 -14.09 17.13 -5.83
C HIS A 188 -13.36 18.04 -4.83
N HIS A 189 -12.44 18.89 -5.30
CA HIS A 189 -11.74 19.88 -4.49
C HIS A 189 -11.02 19.30 -3.25
N ILE A 190 -10.36 18.16 -3.42
CA ILE A 190 -9.41 17.61 -2.44
C ILE A 190 -8.34 18.68 -2.16
N HIS A 191 -7.97 18.83 -0.89
CA HIS A 191 -6.98 19.82 -0.46
C HIS A 191 -5.70 19.71 -1.30
N PRO A 192 -5.15 20.84 -1.82
CA PRO A 192 -4.01 20.82 -2.74
C PRO A 192 -2.82 20.00 -2.27
N ASP A 193 -2.40 20.15 -1.01
CA ASP A 193 -1.26 19.38 -0.47
C ASP A 193 -1.51 17.86 -0.45
N LEU A 194 -2.75 17.44 -0.17
CA LEU A 194 -3.09 16.02 -0.18
C LEU A 194 -3.18 15.49 -1.62
N PHE A 195 -3.70 16.30 -2.55
CA PHE A 195 -3.74 15.91 -3.96
C PHE A 195 -2.32 15.81 -4.56
N GLU A 196 -1.44 16.76 -4.24
CA GLU A 196 -0.02 16.70 -4.59
C GLU A 196 0.65 15.42 -4.04
N LEU A 197 0.33 15.03 -2.80
CA LEU A 197 0.83 13.79 -2.20
C LEU A 197 0.29 12.54 -2.94
N LEU A 198 -0.99 12.54 -3.36
CA LEU A 198 -1.58 11.49 -4.18
C LEU A 198 -0.85 11.40 -5.54
N GLU A 199 -0.64 12.52 -6.21
CA GLU A 199 0.08 12.58 -7.49
C GLU A 199 1.50 12.04 -7.36
N ASN A 200 2.25 12.48 -6.35
CA ASN A 200 3.59 11.96 -6.07
C ASN A 200 3.58 10.45 -5.81
N HIS A 201 2.64 9.95 -4.99
CA HIS A 201 2.54 8.53 -4.69
C HIS A 201 2.26 7.69 -5.95
N TYR A 202 1.27 8.08 -6.76
CA TYR A 202 0.89 7.35 -7.98
C TYR A 202 1.97 7.39 -9.05
N THR A 203 2.59 8.55 -9.27
CA THR A 203 3.62 8.73 -10.31
C THR A 203 4.92 8.03 -9.94
N LYS A 204 5.43 8.23 -8.72
CA LYS A 204 6.71 7.66 -8.27
C LYS A 204 6.67 6.15 -8.08
N LEU A 205 5.50 5.57 -7.80
CA LEU A 205 5.30 4.11 -7.76
C LEU A 205 4.87 3.52 -9.11
N HIS A 206 4.78 4.35 -10.15
CA HIS A 206 4.38 4.01 -11.51
C HIS A 206 3.03 3.29 -11.59
N LEU A 207 2.06 3.69 -10.76
CA LEU A 207 0.80 2.98 -10.61
C LEU A 207 -0.03 2.97 -11.90
N PHE A 208 -0.12 4.09 -12.63
CA PHE A 208 -0.90 4.14 -13.88
C PHE A 208 -0.44 3.13 -14.92
N ARG A 209 0.88 3.08 -15.18
CA ARG A 209 1.49 2.09 -16.09
C ARG A 209 1.20 0.67 -15.63
N ARG A 210 1.41 0.40 -14.34
CA ARG A 210 1.21 -0.94 -13.76
C ARG A 210 -0.25 -1.37 -13.74
N PHE A 211 -1.20 -0.45 -13.59
CA PHE A 211 -2.62 -0.71 -13.77
C PHE A 211 -2.94 -1.06 -15.22
N LYS A 212 -2.44 -0.28 -16.20
CA LYS A 212 -2.59 -0.60 -17.63
C LYS A 212 -2.07 -2.01 -17.94
N GLU A 213 -0.87 -2.35 -17.49
CA GLU A 213 -0.25 -3.68 -17.69
C GLU A 213 -1.07 -4.83 -17.09
N LYS A 214 -1.76 -4.60 -15.96
CA LYS A 214 -2.58 -5.61 -15.29
C LYS A 214 -4.03 -5.65 -15.78
N SER A 215 -4.46 -4.67 -16.58
CA SER A 215 -5.87 -4.51 -16.96
C SER A 215 -6.38 -5.65 -17.83
N GLY A 216 -5.54 -6.23 -18.69
CA GLY A 216 -5.93 -7.37 -19.55
C GLY A 216 -6.51 -8.54 -18.75
N ASN A 217 -5.87 -8.92 -17.65
CA ASN A 217 -6.35 -9.99 -16.78
C ASN A 217 -7.69 -9.64 -16.13
N ILE A 218 -7.91 -8.37 -15.77
CA ILE A 218 -9.15 -7.93 -15.12
C ILE A 218 -10.30 -7.89 -16.12
N ILE A 219 -10.03 -7.46 -17.34
CA ILE A 219 -10.98 -7.52 -18.45
C ILE A 219 -11.40 -8.96 -18.67
N GLU A 220 -10.45 -9.90 -18.77
CA GLU A 220 -10.75 -11.33 -18.96
C GLU A 220 -11.53 -11.92 -17.75
N GLU A 221 -11.16 -11.56 -16.51
CA GLU A 221 -11.92 -11.94 -15.30
C GLU A 221 -13.39 -11.46 -15.37
N LEU A 222 -13.59 -10.20 -15.75
CA LEU A 222 -14.93 -9.62 -15.93
C LEU A 222 -15.71 -10.34 -17.03
N GLU A 223 -15.12 -10.52 -18.21
CA GLU A 223 -15.74 -11.25 -19.33
C GLU A 223 -16.17 -12.66 -18.91
N ASN A 224 -15.28 -13.39 -18.24
CA ASN A 224 -15.57 -14.74 -17.74
C ASN A 224 -16.71 -14.76 -16.73
N SER A 225 -16.81 -13.75 -15.86
CA SER A 225 -17.92 -13.61 -14.92
C SER A 225 -19.26 -13.34 -15.61
N LEU A 226 -19.23 -12.77 -16.82
CA LEU A 226 -20.42 -12.37 -17.57
C LEU A 226 -20.88 -13.42 -18.61
N LYS A 227 -19.99 -14.32 -19.05
CA LYS A 227 -20.30 -15.42 -19.99
C LYS A 227 -21.54 -16.27 -19.61
N PRO A 228 -21.80 -16.61 -18.33
CA PRO A 228 -22.99 -17.39 -17.97
C PRO A 228 -24.31 -16.68 -18.30
N TYR A 229 -24.35 -15.35 -18.15
CA TYR A 229 -25.53 -14.55 -18.47
C TYR A 229 -25.76 -14.49 -19.98
N LYS A 230 -24.68 -14.33 -20.75
CA LYS A 230 -24.71 -14.43 -22.21
C LYS A 230 -25.30 -15.76 -22.68
N ASN A 231 -24.79 -16.87 -22.16
CA ASN A 231 -25.17 -18.22 -22.63
C ASN A 231 -26.61 -18.61 -22.25
N SER A 232 -27.12 -18.08 -21.14
CA SER A 232 -28.48 -18.38 -20.70
C SER A 232 -29.55 -17.53 -21.38
N GLY A 233 -29.18 -16.37 -21.97
CA GLY A 233 -30.12 -15.44 -22.62
C GLY A 233 -31.15 -14.80 -21.68
N ASN A 234 -31.01 -15.00 -20.37
CA ASN A 234 -32.04 -14.69 -19.39
C ASN A 234 -31.95 -13.27 -18.80
N LEU A 235 -30.87 -12.52 -19.08
CA LEU A 235 -30.64 -11.19 -18.55
C LEU A 235 -30.48 -10.17 -19.68
N SER A 236 -31.08 -9.01 -19.49
CA SER A 236 -30.89 -7.85 -20.37
C SER A 236 -29.54 -7.18 -20.13
N LYS A 237 -29.10 -6.32 -21.06
CA LYS A 237 -27.93 -5.45 -20.90
C LYS A 237 -27.98 -4.62 -19.61
N THR A 238 -29.16 -4.11 -19.28
CA THR A 238 -29.40 -3.33 -18.06
C THR A 238 -29.25 -4.17 -16.79
N ASP A 239 -29.71 -5.43 -16.81
CA ASP A 239 -29.54 -6.34 -15.66
C ASP A 239 -28.06 -6.65 -15.42
N ILE A 240 -27.30 -6.89 -16.50
CA ILE A 240 -25.85 -7.14 -16.43
C ILE A 240 -25.13 -5.94 -15.83
N ILE A 241 -25.41 -4.73 -16.32
CA ILE A 241 -24.81 -3.49 -15.80
C ILE A 241 -25.12 -3.36 -14.31
N SER A 242 -26.39 -3.50 -13.91
CA SER A 242 -26.82 -3.37 -12.51
C SER A 242 -26.11 -4.38 -11.59
N ILE A 243 -25.98 -5.64 -12.01
CA ILE A 243 -25.28 -6.68 -11.22
C ILE A 243 -23.81 -6.31 -11.00
N VAL A 244 -23.14 -5.81 -12.04
CA VAL A 244 -21.73 -5.41 -11.93
C VAL A 244 -21.58 -4.14 -11.09
N GLU A 245 -22.49 -3.18 -11.19
CA GLU A 245 -22.51 -1.99 -10.33
C GLU A 245 -22.70 -2.33 -8.85
N ASP A 246 -23.60 -3.27 -8.53
CA ASP A 246 -23.80 -3.75 -7.16
C ASP A 246 -22.52 -4.40 -6.61
N LYS A 247 -21.88 -5.28 -7.41
CA LYS A 247 -20.57 -5.84 -7.06
C LYS A 247 -19.55 -4.73 -6.81
N ILE A 248 -19.46 -3.75 -7.70
CA ILE A 248 -18.53 -2.61 -7.59
C ILE A 248 -18.78 -1.83 -6.30
N ALA A 249 -20.03 -1.64 -5.88
CA ALA A 249 -20.37 -0.97 -4.63
C ALA A 249 -19.86 -1.76 -3.40
N PHE A 250 -20.01 -3.08 -3.40
CA PHE A 250 -19.46 -3.95 -2.35
C PHE A 250 -17.92 -3.96 -2.36
N ASP A 251 -17.31 -3.96 -3.54
CA ASP A 251 -15.86 -3.91 -3.70
C ASP A 251 -15.28 -2.57 -3.22
N LYS A 252 -15.91 -1.44 -3.57
CA LYS A 252 -15.51 -0.11 -3.07
C LYS A 252 -15.59 -0.05 -1.54
N THR A 253 -16.63 -0.67 -0.94
CA THR A 253 -16.74 -0.81 0.52
C THR A 253 -15.61 -1.65 1.11
N SER A 254 -15.06 -2.61 0.36
CA SER A 254 -14.02 -3.55 0.83
C SER A 254 -12.59 -3.06 0.56
N PHE A 255 -12.34 -2.44 -0.58
CA PHE A 255 -11.00 -2.13 -1.13
C PHE A 255 -10.75 -0.63 -1.36
N GLY A 256 -11.78 0.19 -1.17
CA GLY A 256 -11.73 1.66 -1.20
C GLY A 256 -12.40 2.22 -2.45
N ILE A 257 -12.92 3.46 -2.35
CA ILE A 257 -13.63 4.14 -3.44
C ILE A 257 -12.77 4.27 -4.71
N ASN A 258 -11.45 4.44 -4.52
CA ASN A 258 -10.45 4.54 -5.58
C ASN A 258 -9.74 3.21 -5.86
N TYR A 259 -10.44 2.08 -5.73
CA TYR A 259 -9.92 0.78 -6.12
C TYR A 259 -9.92 0.66 -7.65
N TRP A 260 -8.72 0.56 -8.22
CA TRP A 260 -8.50 0.65 -9.68
C TRP A 260 -9.28 -0.41 -10.47
N LYS A 261 -9.44 -1.64 -9.95
CA LYS A 261 -10.24 -2.68 -10.62
C LYS A 261 -11.70 -2.28 -10.74
N SER A 262 -12.29 -1.79 -9.65
CA SER A 262 -13.69 -1.34 -9.65
C SER A 262 -13.91 -0.15 -10.58
N ILE A 263 -12.94 0.77 -10.67
CA ILE A 263 -12.99 1.90 -11.62
C ILE A 263 -12.90 1.39 -13.06
N LEU A 264 -11.97 0.47 -13.35
CA LEU A 264 -11.84 -0.15 -14.67
C LEU A 264 -13.12 -0.89 -15.09
N GLU A 265 -13.63 -1.77 -14.24
CA GLU A 265 -14.86 -2.53 -14.51
C GLU A 265 -16.05 -1.60 -14.75
N TYR A 266 -16.17 -0.51 -13.97
CA TYR A 266 -17.22 0.49 -14.14
C TYR A 266 -17.17 1.14 -15.52
N GLU A 267 -16.01 1.63 -15.96
CA GLU A 267 -15.87 2.28 -17.27
C GLU A 267 -16.06 1.29 -18.43
N LEU A 268 -15.67 0.02 -18.25
CA LEU A 268 -15.88 -1.02 -19.25
C LEU A 268 -17.36 -1.31 -19.49
N ILE A 269 -18.16 -1.54 -18.44
CA ILE A 269 -19.58 -1.86 -18.62
C ILE A 269 -20.40 -0.67 -19.16
N HIS A 270 -19.92 0.56 -18.95
CA HIS A 270 -20.51 1.78 -19.51
C HIS A 270 -20.02 2.13 -20.92
N SER A 271 -19.01 1.41 -21.42
CA SER A 271 -18.56 1.53 -22.80
C SER A 271 -19.43 0.67 -23.72
N ASN A 272 -20.20 1.31 -24.61
CA ASN A 272 -21.02 0.61 -25.61
C ASN A 272 -20.19 -0.35 -26.47
N SER A 273 -19.00 0.07 -26.89
CA SER A 273 -18.12 -0.75 -27.72
C SER A 273 -17.58 -1.99 -26.99
N PHE A 274 -17.55 -1.98 -25.65
CA PHE A 274 -17.19 -3.15 -24.85
C PHE A 274 -18.41 -4.03 -24.58
N ILE A 275 -19.45 -3.48 -23.96
CA ILE A 275 -20.62 -4.23 -23.51
C ILE A 275 -21.37 -4.93 -24.66
N ASP A 276 -21.38 -4.34 -25.86
CA ASP A 276 -22.03 -4.94 -27.03
C ASP A 276 -21.27 -6.17 -27.55
N THR A 277 -19.98 -6.33 -27.22
CA THR A 277 -19.23 -7.57 -27.51
C THR A 277 -19.67 -8.73 -26.61
N LEU A 278 -20.22 -8.42 -25.44
CA LEU A 278 -20.60 -9.41 -24.44
C LEU A 278 -22.01 -9.95 -24.64
N ILE A 279 -22.89 -9.23 -25.34
CA ILE A 279 -24.33 -9.50 -25.37
C ILE A 279 -24.83 -10.01 -26.75
N LYS A 280 -23.94 -10.26 -27.71
CA LYS A 280 -24.30 -10.90 -29.00
C LYS A 280 -24.69 -12.37 -28.88
#